data_AF-A0AB74VF59-F1
#
_entry.id   AF-A0AB74VF59-F1
#
_cell.length_a   1.000
_cell.length_b   1.000
_cell.length_c   1.000
_cell.angle_alpha   90.00
_cell.angle_beta   90.00
_cell.angle_gamma   90.00
#
_symmetry.space_group_name_H-M   'P 1'
#
loop_
_entity.id
_entity.type
_entity.pdbx_description
1 polymer ?
#
loop_
_entity_poly.entity_id
_entity_poly.type
_entity_poly.pdbx_seq_one_letter_code
_entity_poly.pdbx_strand_id
1 'polypeptide(L)'
;MSDYMRYNKEFPDDNIYETECPVIYALDILGQKWKLPIMWYLSSKDSTRYNELKRKVKGVTNMMLTKSLKELEEHKLIVRTQYETIPPRVEYSLTERGKALLPTLKELYVWGEDQLKLDK
;
A
#
# COMPACT_ATOMS: atom_id res chain seq x y z
N MET A 1 23.19 -16.18 -10.72
CA MET A 1 23.61 -16.31 -9.30
C MET A 1 22.70 -15.41 -8.51
N SER A 2 21.81 -16.04 -7.75
CA SER A 2 20.51 -15.52 -7.33
C SER A 2 20.60 -14.46 -6.24
N ASP A 3 19.77 -13.43 -6.32
CA ASP A 3 19.54 -12.35 -5.33
C ASP A 3 19.20 -12.86 -3.91
N TYR A 4 19.02 -14.18 -3.72
CA TYR A 4 18.83 -14.85 -2.45
C TYR A 4 19.94 -14.58 -1.41
N MET A 5 21.17 -14.27 -1.82
CA MET A 5 22.26 -13.98 -0.87
C MET A 5 22.09 -12.65 -0.12
N ARG A 6 21.13 -11.79 -0.49
CA ARG A 6 20.83 -10.55 0.24
C ARG A 6 19.83 -10.73 1.41
N TYR A 7 19.25 -11.93 1.56
CA TYR A 7 18.24 -12.26 2.56
C TYR A 7 18.77 -13.12 3.73
N ASN A 8 20.08 -13.16 3.97
CA ASN A 8 20.62 -13.66 5.25
C ASN A 8 20.48 -12.57 6.32
N LYS A 9 19.25 -12.38 6.82
CA LYS A 9 19.06 -11.80 8.16
C LYS A 9 19.02 -12.96 9.14
N GLU A 10 20.00 -13.01 10.02
CA GLU A 10 19.88 -13.79 11.25
C GLU A 10 18.57 -13.38 11.91
N PHE A 11 17.63 -14.32 12.04
CA PHE A 11 16.45 -14.09 12.86
C PHE A 11 16.95 -13.94 14.29
N PRO A 12 16.60 -12.86 15.00
CA PRO A 12 16.95 -12.76 16.41
C PRO A 12 16.33 -13.97 17.14
N ASP A 13 17.10 -14.57 18.06
CA ASP A 13 16.58 -15.63 18.96
C ASP A 13 15.46 -15.09 19.88
N ASP A 14 15.35 -13.76 19.98
CA ASP A 14 14.31 -13.04 20.71
C ASP A 14 12.99 -12.93 19.94
N ASN A 15 11.91 -12.59 20.65
CA ASN A 15 10.59 -12.37 20.08
C ASN A 15 10.62 -11.33 18.93
N ILE A 16 10.04 -11.68 17.77
CA ILE A 16 10.02 -10.83 16.57
C ILE A 16 9.30 -9.49 16.77
N TYR A 17 8.47 -9.36 17.80
CA TYR A 17 7.79 -8.11 18.19
C TYR A 17 8.58 -7.29 19.22
N GLU A 18 9.64 -7.85 19.80
CA GLU A 18 10.51 -7.18 20.79
C GLU A 18 11.80 -6.66 20.13
N THR A 19 11.96 -6.88 18.82
CA THR A 19 13.09 -6.43 18.01
C THR A 19 12.62 -5.50 16.90
N GLU A 20 13.47 -4.56 16.46
CA GLU A 20 13.18 -3.66 15.34
C GLU A 20 13.21 -4.43 13.99
N CYS A 21 12.19 -5.26 13.74
CA CYS A 21 12.06 -6.01 12.50
C CYS A 21 11.44 -5.12 11.40
N PRO A 22 12.17 -4.80 10.30
CA PRO A 22 11.66 -3.93 9.25
C PRO A 22 10.45 -4.50 8.51
N VAL A 23 10.30 -5.83 8.49
CA VAL A 23 9.13 -6.49 7.90
C VAL A 23 7.89 -6.23 8.75
N ILE A 24 8.00 -6.37 10.07
CA ILE A 24 6.91 -6.06 11.01
C ILE A 24 6.57 -4.58 10.92
N TYR A 25 7.57 -3.69 10.92
CA TYR A 25 7.34 -2.26 10.75
C TYR A 25 6.61 -1.93 9.44
N ALA A 26 6.97 -2.57 8.33
CA ALA A 26 6.26 -2.41 7.06
C ALA A 26 4.80 -2.89 7.15
N LEU A 27 4.55 -4.02 7.83
CA LEU A 27 3.21 -4.54 8.07
C LEU A 27 2.39 -3.65 9.01
N ASP A 28 2.98 -2.98 9.99
CA ASP A 28 2.28 -2.03 10.84
C ASP A 28 1.79 -0.82 10.02
N ILE A 29 2.61 -0.37 9.08
CA ILE A 29 2.25 0.71 8.16
C ILE A 29 1.17 0.26 7.16
N LEU A 30 1.31 -0.93 6.56
CA LEU A 30 0.58 -1.33 5.34
C LEU A 30 -0.50 -2.39 5.55
N GLY A 31 -0.40 -3.20 6.60
CA GLY A 31 -1.16 -4.43 6.84
C GLY A 31 -2.65 -4.24 7.08
N GLN A 32 -3.13 -2.99 7.11
CA GLN A 32 -4.56 -2.70 7.15
C GLN A 32 -5.21 -3.06 5.81
N LYS A 33 -6.32 -3.80 5.87
CA LYS A 33 -7.09 -4.38 4.73
C LYS A 33 -7.21 -3.48 3.49
N TRP A 34 -7.37 -2.17 3.68
CA TRP A 34 -7.70 -1.24 2.58
C TRP A 34 -6.50 -0.48 2.03
N LYS A 35 -5.36 -0.43 2.73
CA LYS A 35 -4.19 0.38 2.31
C LYS A 35 -3.57 -0.15 1.03
N LEU A 36 -3.28 -1.45 0.98
CA LEU A 36 -2.67 -2.09 -0.20
C LEU A 36 -3.57 -2.00 -1.45
N PRO A 37 -4.89 -2.29 -1.40
CA PRO A 37 -5.77 -2.09 -2.55
C PRO A 37 -5.83 -0.63 -3.04
N ILE A 38 -5.83 0.35 -2.13
CA ILE A 38 -5.80 1.78 -2.49
C ILE A 38 -4.49 2.11 -3.22
N MET A 39 -3.35 1.75 -2.64
CA MET A 39 -2.04 2.03 -3.23
C MET A 39 -1.86 1.32 -4.58
N TRP A 40 -2.33 0.07 -4.70
CA TRP A 40 -2.29 -0.67 -5.95
C TRP A 40 -3.16 -0.03 -7.04
N TYR A 41 -4.34 0.49 -6.70
CA TYR A 41 -5.13 1.22 -7.68
C TYR A 41 -4.45 2.53 -8.11
N LEU A 42 -3.93 3.29 -7.13
CA LEU A 42 -3.21 4.54 -7.38
C LEU A 42 -1.95 4.35 -8.22
N SER A 43 -1.29 3.18 -8.16
CA SER A 43 -0.11 2.92 -9.00
C SER A 43 -0.41 2.88 -10.50
N SER A 44 -1.68 2.65 -10.87
CA SER A 44 -2.15 2.61 -12.26
C SER A 44 -2.61 3.97 -12.80
N LYS A 45 -2.51 5.04 -12.01
CA LYS A 45 -3.04 6.38 -12.30
C LYS A 45 -2.04 7.46 -11.87
N ASP A 46 -2.07 8.62 -12.54
CA ASP A 46 -1.29 9.78 -12.07
C ASP A 46 -1.91 10.38 -10.79
N SER A 47 -3.24 10.49 -10.76
CA SER A 47 -4.03 10.93 -9.61
C SER A 47 -5.44 10.31 -9.66
N THR A 48 -6.16 10.28 -8.54
CA THR A 48 -7.52 9.72 -8.47
C THR A 48 -8.39 10.44 -7.44
N ARG A 49 -9.67 10.65 -7.76
CA ARG A 49 -10.67 11.23 -6.84
C ARG A 49 -11.19 10.22 -5.83
N TYR A 50 -11.63 10.70 -4.66
CA TYR A 50 -12.20 9.87 -3.59
C TYR A 50 -13.30 8.90 -4.06
N ASN A 51 -14.29 9.39 -4.81
CA ASN A 51 -15.42 8.58 -5.27
C ASN A 51 -15.00 7.49 -6.25
N GLU A 52 -13.91 7.69 -6.99
CA GLU A 52 -13.38 6.66 -7.86
C GLU A 52 -12.68 5.57 -7.06
N LEU A 53 -11.85 5.93 -6.07
CA LEU A 53 -11.27 4.97 -5.13
C LEU A 53 -12.34 4.13 -4.44
N LYS A 54 -13.41 4.77 -3.95
CA LYS A 54 -14.54 4.07 -3.31
C LYS A 54 -15.20 3.04 -4.23
N ARG A 55 -15.37 3.36 -5.51
CA ARG A 55 -15.96 2.42 -6.49
C ARG A 55 -15.01 1.27 -6.82
N LYS A 56 -13.71 1.53 -6.88
CA LYS A 56 -12.70 0.56 -7.29
C LYS A 56 -12.31 -0.38 -6.17
N VAL A 57 -12.22 0.11 -4.94
CA VAL A 57 -11.97 -0.68 -3.73
C VAL A 57 -13.33 -1.17 -3.19
N LYS A 58 -13.94 -2.14 -3.88
CA LYS A 58 -15.28 -2.64 -3.55
C LYS A 58 -15.36 -3.12 -2.10
N GLY A 59 -16.40 -2.69 -1.38
CA GLY A 59 -16.67 -3.08 0.01
C GLY A 59 -16.06 -2.15 1.06
N VAL A 60 -15.24 -1.17 0.68
CA VAL A 60 -14.75 -0.16 1.63
C VAL A 60 -15.89 0.81 2.02
N THR A 61 -16.05 1.06 3.32
CA THR A 61 -16.98 2.09 3.80
C THR A 61 -16.37 3.48 3.66
N ASN A 62 -17.19 4.54 3.69
CA ASN A 62 -16.66 5.91 3.68
C ASN A 62 -15.67 6.14 4.84
N MET A 63 -16.04 5.68 6.04
CA MET A 63 -15.22 5.82 7.24
C MET A 63 -13.88 5.12 7.09
N MET A 64 -13.88 3.87 6.59
CA MET A 64 -12.65 3.11 6.38
C MET A 64 -11.78 3.71 5.29
N LEU A 65 -12.36 4.17 4.17
CA LEU A 65 -11.59 4.79 3.09
C LEU A 65 -10.95 6.09 3.57
N THR A 66 -11.69 6.95 4.27
CA THR A 66 -11.16 8.19 4.84
C THR A 66 -10.04 7.91 5.84
N LYS A 67 -10.24 6.94 6.74
CA LYS A 67 -9.21 6.52 7.71
C LYS A 67 -7.95 6.02 7.00
N SER A 68 -8.08 5.12 6.03
CA SER A 68 -6.93 4.58 5.30
C SER A 68 -6.20 5.63 4.48
N LEU A 69 -6.90 6.56 3.83
CA LEU A 69 -6.26 7.68 3.11
C LEU A 69 -5.49 8.58 4.07
N LYS A 70 -6.08 8.92 5.23
CA LYS A 70 -5.41 9.73 6.26
C LYS A 70 -4.14 9.05 6.77
N GLU A 71 -4.21 7.77 7.11
CA GLU A 71 -3.04 7.01 7.59
C GLU A 71 -1.94 6.90 6.51
N LEU A 72 -2.32 6.67 5.25
CA LEU A 72 -1.35 6.65 4.14
C LEU A 72 -0.69 8.02 3.93
N GLU A 73 -1.43 9.11 4.12
CA GLU A 73 -0.91 10.47 4.07
C GLU A 73 0.02 10.78 5.26
N GLU A 74 -0.36 10.37 6.47
CA GLU A 74 0.46 10.48 7.69
C GLU A 74 1.81 9.74 7.54
N HIS A 75 1.81 8.58 6.90
CA HIS A 75 3.04 7.84 6.55
C HIS A 75 3.76 8.38 5.30
N LYS A 76 3.26 9.46 4.69
CA LYS A 76 3.81 10.09 3.48
C LYS A 76 3.89 9.14 2.28
N LEU A 77 2.97 8.18 2.19
CA LEU A 77 2.87 7.24 1.06
C LEU A 77 1.99 7.77 -0.07
N ILE A 78 1.01 8.62 0.28
CA ILE A 78 0.18 9.35 -0.68
C ILE A 78 0.19 10.84 -0.38
N VAL A 79 -0.18 11.64 -1.37
CA VAL A 79 -0.44 13.07 -1.23
C VAL A 79 -1.87 13.38 -1.61
N ARG A 80 -2.54 14.22 -0.80
CA ARG A 80 -3.86 14.78 -1.09
C ARG A 80 -3.69 16.16 -1.71
N THR A 81 -4.09 16.31 -2.96
CA THR A 81 -4.04 17.61 -3.67
C THR A 81 -5.45 18.17 -3.81
N GLN A 82 -5.65 19.39 -3.33
CA GLN A 82 -6.88 20.15 -3.52
C GLN A 82 -6.71 21.09 -4.72
N TYR A 83 -7.65 21.01 -5.66
CA TYR A 83 -7.68 21.87 -6.83
C TYR A 83 -8.83 22.86 -6.70
N GLU A 84 -8.50 24.14 -6.85
CA GLU A 84 -9.45 25.27 -6.86
C GLU A 84 -10.12 25.39 -8.24
N THR A 85 -10.78 24.32 -8.68
CA THR A 85 -11.64 24.33 -9.87
C THR A 85 -13.08 24.64 -9.48
N ILE A 86 -13.95 24.89 -10.48
CA ILE A 86 -15.40 24.92 -10.27
C ILE A 86 -15.99 23.66 -10.94
N PRO A 87 -16.53 22.70 -10.16
CA PRO A 87 -16.54 22.60 -8.69
C PRO A 87 -15.15 22.23 -8.12
N PRO A 88 -14.88 22.53 -6.83
CA PRO A 88 -13.62 22.16 -6.20
C PRO A 88 -13.48 20.64 -6.17
N ARG A 89 -12.26 20.14 -6.41
CA ARG A 89 -11.99 18.70 -6.41
C ARG A 89 -10.75 18.36 -5.60
N VAL A 90 -10.73 17.14 -5.11
CA VAL A 90 -9.61 16.58 -4.34
C VAL A 90 -9.17 15.31 -5.03
N GLU A 91 -7.87 15.16 -5.21
CA GLU A 91 -7.26 13.97 -5.79
C GLU A 91 -6.13 13.46 -4.92
N TYR A 92 -5.87 12.17 -5.05
CA TYR A 92 -4.86 11.44 -4.32
C TYR A 92 -3.90 10.82 -5.33
N SER A 93 -2.60 10.86 -5.03
CA SER A 93 -1.56 10.22 -5.82
C SER A 93 -0.46 9.65 -4.92
N LEU A 94 0.33 8.71 -5.44
CA LEU A 94 1.48 8.17 -4.72
C LEU A 94 2.59 9.23 -4.61
N THR A 95 3.21 9.34 -3.45
CA THR A 95 4.48 10.05 -3.29
C THR A 95 5.64 9.21 -3.84
N GLU A 96 6.84 9.76 -3.93
CA GLU A 96 8.04 8.97 -4.26
C GLU A 96 8.29 7.85 -3.24
N ARG A 97 8.01 8.09 -1.94
CA ARG A 97 8.08 7.05 -0.91
C ARG A 97 7.04 5.94 -1.16
N GLY A 98 5.82 6.30 -1.58
CA GLY A 98 4.79 5.33 -1.95
C GLY A 98 5.15 4.53 -3.20
N LYS A 99 5.74 5.20 -4.21
CA LYS A 99 6.22 4.56 -5.45
C LYS A 99 7.36 3.59 -5.21
N ALA A 100 8.22 3.86 -4.22
CA ALA A 100 9.31 2.95 -3.85
C ALA A 100 8.81 1.56 -3.37
N LEU A 101 7.54 1.43 -2.99
CA LEU A 101 6.92 0.15 -2.62
C LEU A 101 6.46 -0.68 -3.83
N LEU A 102 6.32 -0.08 -5.02
CA LEU A 102 5.75 -0.73 -6.20
C LEU A 102 6.49 -2.00 -6.64
N PRO A 103 7.84 -2.06 -6.61
CA PRO A 103 8.55 -3.30 -6.90
C PRO A 103 8.14 -4.43 -5.95
N THR A 104 8.04 -4.15 -4.65
CA THR A 104 7.60 -5.13 -3.65
C THR A 104 6.15 -5.59 -3.88
N LEU A 105 5.24 -4.67 -4.22
CA LEU A 105 3.86 -5.05 -4.54
C LEU A 105 3.77 -5.91 -5.80
N LYS A 106 4.67 -5.70 -6.76
CA LYS A 106 4.74 -6.51 -7.97
C LYS A 106 5.20 -7.93 -7.66
N GLU A 107 6.23 -8.10 -6.83
CA GLU A 107 6.65 -9.44 -6.37
C GLU A 107 5.54 -10.13 -5.58
N LEU A 108 4.83 -9.40 -4.71
CA LEU A 108 3.68 -9.92 -3.97
C LEU A 108 2.53 -10.32 -4.91
N TYR A 109 2.31 -9.55 -5.98
CA TYR A 109 1.32 -9.86 -7.02
C TYR A 109 1.66 -11.18 -7.71
N VAL A 110 2.91 -11.35 -8.15
CA VAL A 110 3.38 -12.60 -8.81
C VAL A 110 3.19 -13.80 -7.89
N TRP A 111 3.64 -13.69 -6.63
CA TRP A 111 3.44 -14.74 -5.65
C TRP A 111 1.96 -15.07 -5.45
N GLY A 112 1.11 -14.05 -5.36
CA GLY A 112 -0.34 -14.20 -5.19
C GLY A 112 -1.02 -14.87 -6.40
N GLU A 113 -0.57 -14.58 -7.62
CA GLU A 113 -1.03 -15.28 -8.82
C GLU A 113 -0.71 -16.77 -8.77
N ASP A 114 0.46 -17.15 -8.24
CA ASP A 114 0.83 -18.55 -8.09
C ASP A 114 0.00 -19.26 -7.02
N GLN A 115 -0.31 -18.60 -5.91
CA GLN A 115 -1.19 -19.18 -4.89
C GLN A 115 -2.61 -19.40 -5.42
N LEU A 116 -3.15 -18.46 -6.19
CA LEU A 116 -4.46 -18.59 -6.83
C LEU A 116 -4.55 -19.75 -7.84
N LYS A 117 -3.41 -20.22 -8.37
CA LYS A 117 -3.36 -21.41 -9.23
C LYS A 117 -3.36 -22.70 -8.42
N LEU A 118 -2.78 -22.69 -7.21
CA LEU A 118 -2.75 -23.84 -6.31
C LEU A 118 -4.11 -24.10 -5.65
N ASP A 119 -4.87 -23.03 -5.38
CA ASP A 119 -6.20 -23.11 -4.76
C ASP A 119 -7.34 -23.40 -5.77
N LYS A 120 -7.01 -23.64 -7.04
CA LYS A 120 -7.93 -24.02 -8.12
C LYS A 120 -7.85 -25.50 -8.44
#